data_AF-A0A377BSM0-F1
#
_entry.id   AF-A0A377BSM0-F1
#
_cell.length_a   1.000
_cell.length_b   1.000
_cell.length_c   1.000
_cell.angle_alpha   90.00
_cell.angle_beta   90.00
_cell.angle_gamma   90.00
#
_symmetry.space_group_name_H-M   'P 1'
#
loop_
_entity.id
_entity.type
_entity.pdbx_description
1 polymer ?
#
loop_
_entity_poly.entity_id
_entity_poly.type
_entity_poly.pdbx_seq_one_letter_code
_entity_poly.pdbx_strand_id
1 'polypeptide(L)' 'MLSHYFNMGSIRNMSVSLTGYRYEYDNRADKGMYISLSMPWGDNSTVSYNGKLWQWDGQQSGRLFQPYR' A
#
# COMPACT_ATOMS: atom_id res chain seq x y z
N MET A 1 -3.32 10.54 7.60
CA MET A 1 -3.05 9.09 7.79
C MET A 1 -4.19 8.53 8.61
N LEU A 2 -4.89 7.54 8.08
CA LEU A 2 -5.95 6.82 8.77
C LEU A 2 -5.35 5.51 9.29
N SER A 3 -5.46 5.22 10.58
CA SER A 3 -4.96 3.96 11.14
C SER A 3 -6.00 3.41 12.11
N HIS A 4 -6.32 2.13 11.96
CA HIS A 4 -7.33 1.46 12.75
C HIS A 4 -6.76 0.17 13.32
N TYR A 5 -7.06 -0.08 14.59
CA TYR A 5 -6.62 -1.27 15.31
C TYR A 5 -7.85 -2.10 15.64
N PHE A 6 -7.78 -3.39 15.34
CA PHE A 6 -8.86 -4.31 15.62
C PHE A 6 -8.30 -5.63 16.13
N ASN A 7 -9.13 -6.37 16.86
CA ASN A 7 -8.78 -7.69 17.37
C ASN A 7 -9.77 -8.67 16.75
N MET A 8 -9.27 -9.78 16.18
CA MET A 8 -10.09 -10.79 15.55
C MET A 8 -9.85 -12.15 16.22
N GLY A 9 -10.79 -12.55 17.07
CA GLY A 9 -10.74 -13.84 17.78
C GLY A 9 -9.51 -13.98 18.68
N SER A 10 -8.71 -15.02 18.43
CA SER A 10 -7.45 -15.30 19.14
C SER A 10 -6.30 -14.38 18.73
N ILE A 11 -6.44 -13.67 17.61
CA ILE A 11 -5.41 -12.77 17.09
C ILE A 11 -5.68 -11.36 17.62
N ARG A 12 -4.86 -10.95 18.57
CA ARG A 12 -4.86 -9.60 19.16
C ARG A 12 -3.75 -8.78 18.52
N ASN A 13 -3.85 -7.45 18.58
CA ASN A 13 -2.82 -6.54 18.07
C ASN A 13 -2.76 -6.43 16.53
N MET A 14 -3.89 -6.52 15.85
CA MET A 14 -3.93 -6.24 14.41
C MET A 14 -4.03 -4.73 14.17
N SER A 15 -3.32 -4.25 13.14
CA SER A 15 -3.32 -2.84 12.76
C SER A 15 -3.40 -2.68 11.25
N VAL A 16 -4.20 -1.74 10.79
CA VAL A 16 -4.26 -1.32 9.40
C VAL A 16 -4.07 0.18 9.32
N SER A 17 -3.14 0.62 8.50
CA SER A 17 -2.75 2.02 8.33
C SER A 17 -2.80 2.38 6.86
N LEU A 18 -3.55 3.42 6.52
CA LEU A 18 -3.72 3.98 5.20
C LEU A 18 -3.22 5.43 5.19
N THR A 19 -2.19 5.68 4.40
CA THR A 19 -1.61 7.01 4.17
C THR A 19 -1.83 7.39 2.72
N GLY A 20 -2.89 8.15 2.45
CA GLY A 20 -3.09 8.82 1.17
C GLY A 20 -2.55 10.24 1.24
N TYR A 21 -1.88 10.69 0.18
CA TYR A 21 -1.60 12.10 -0.04
C TYR A 21 -2.43 12.55 -1.25
N ARG A 22 -3.16 13.65 -1.09
CA ARG A 22 -3.90 14.31 -2.17
C ARG A 22 -3.18 15.61 -2.48
N TYR A 23 -2.37 15.60 -3.53
CA TYR A 23 -1.94 16.85 -4.15
C TYR A 23 -3.07 17.29 -5.08
N GLU A 24 -3.77 18.35 -4.69
CA GLU A 24 -4.74 19.01 -5.55
C GLU A 24 -3.98 20.11 -6.31
N TYR A 25 -3.27 19.70 -7.36
CA TYR A 25 -2.62 20.62 -8.29
C TYR A 25 -3.34 20.49 -9.64
N ASP A 26 -4.18 21.47 -9.94
CA ASP A 26 -4.63 21.83 -11.28
C ASP A 26 -5.15 20.67 -12.15
N ASN A 27 -6.32 20.12 -11.79
CA ASN A 27 -7.07 19.09 -12.54
C ASN A 27 -6.38 17.72 -12.75
N ARG A 28 -5.13 17.53 -12.32
CA ARG A 28 -4.46 16.22 -12.29
C ARG A 28 -4.16 15.83 -10.84
N ALA A 29 -5.08 15.09 -10.25
CA ALA A 29 -4.84 14.51 -8.95
C ALA A 29 -3.98 13.24 -9.13
N ASP A 30 -2.65 13.38 -9.06
CA ASP A 30 -1.75 12.25 -8.87
C ASP A 30 -1.94 11.70 -7.45
N LYS A 31 -2.96 10.85 -7.29
CA LYS A 31 -3.33 10.27 -5.99
C LYS A 31 -2.47 9.04 -5.73
N GLY A 32 -1.47 9.19 -4.87
CA GLY A 32 -0.75 8.06 -4.28
C GLY A 32 -1.36 7.68 -2.93
N MET A 33 -1.66 6.40 -2.76
CA MET A 33 -2.15 5.85 -1.52
C MET A 33 -1.26 4.70 -1.07
N TYR A 34 -0.81 4.76 0.18
CA TYR A 34 -0.05 3.71 0.82
C TYR A 34 -0.95 2.99 1.82
N ILE A 35 -1.11 1.68 1.67
CA ILE A 35 -1.80 0.84 2.66
C ILE A 35 -0.81 -0.11 3.31
N SER A 36 -0.88 -0.24 4.62
CA SER A 36 -0.06 -1.13 5.43
C SER A 36 -0.97 -1.90 6.37
N LEU A 37 -0.94 -3.22 6.30
CA LEU A 37 -1.62 -4.12 7.22
C LEU A 37 -0.54 -4.85 8.02
N SER A 38 -0.69 -4.94 9.33
CA SER A 38 0.15 -5.76 10.20
C SER A 38 -0.72 -6.63 11.09
N MET A 39 -0.49 -7.94 11.03
CA MET A 39 -1.24 -8.94 11.76
C MET A 39 -0.27 -9.96 12.37
N PRO A 40 -0.36 -10.26 13.67
CA PRO A 40 0.33 -11.40 14.24
C PRO A 40 -0.27 -12.72 13.71
N TRP A 41 0.59 -13.62 13.24
CA TRP A 41 0.25 -14.95 12.76
C TRP A 41 1.07 -15.97 13.55
N GLY A 42 0.42 -16.92 14.21
CA GLY A 42 1.09 -17.92 15.05
C GLY A 42 1.61 -17.35 16.37
N ASP A 43 2.37 -18.16 17.11
CA ASP A 43 2.77 -17.84 18.48
C ASP A 43 3.76 -16.66 18.61
N ASN A 44 4.51 -16.35 17.55
CA ASN A 44 5.55 -15.32 17.63
C ASN A 44 5.91 -14.63 16.29
N SER A 45 5.06 -14.76 15.27
CA SER A 45 5.31 -14.16 13.95
C SER A 45 4.32 -13.06 13.65
N THR A 46 4.75 -12.07 12.86
CA THR A 46 3.90 -10.98 12.37
C THR A 46 3.99 -10.89 10.87
N VAL A 47 2.86 -11.04 10.20
CA VAL A 47 2.73 -10.82 8.76
C VAL A 47 2.39 -9.35 8.55
N SER A 48 3.26 -8.68 7.80
CA SER A 48 3.09 -7.29 7.39
C SER A 48 2.89 -7.25 5.88
N TYR A 49 1.82 -6.63 5.42
CA TYR A 49 1.53 -6.48 4.00
C TYR A 49 1.42 -4.99 3.65
N ASN A 50 2.26 -4.55 2.71
CA ASN A 50 2.35 -3.14 2.32
C ASN A 50 1.99 -3.00 0.85
N GLY A 51 0.87 -2.36 0.57
CA GLY A 51 0.38 -2.05 -0.78
C GLY A 51 0.61 -0.59 -1.13
N LYS A 52 1.18 -0.34 -2.31
CA LYS A 52 1.31 1.00 -2.89
C LYS A 52 0.34 1.13 -4.05
N LEU A 53 -0.75 1.87 -3.85
CA LEU A 53 -1.74 2.19 -4.87
C LEU A 53 -1.35 3.51 -5.54
N TRP A 54 -0.95 3.43 -6.80
CA TRP A 54 -0.73 4.59 -7.65
C TRP A 54 -1.96 4.72 -8.57
N GLN A 55 -2.69 5.82 -8.47
CA GLN A 55 -3.68 6.16 -9.48
C GLN A 55 -2.93 6.63 -10.73
N TRP A 56 -2.59 5.69 -11.62
CA TRP A 56 -1.87 5.94 -12.86
C TRP A 56 -2.87 6.21 -13.99
N ASP A 57 -3.21 7.47 -14.25
CA ASP A 57 -3.89 7.87 -15.48
C ASP A 57 -2.82 8.29 -16.50
N GLY A 58 -2.18 7.31 -17.18
CA GLY A 58 -1.20 7.66 -18.22
C GLY A 58 -0.13 6.62 -18.58
N GLN A 59 -0.47 5.70 -19.47
CA GLN A 59 0.43 4.95 -20.36
C GLN A 59 1.45 3.97 -19.74
N GLN A 60 1.19 2.69 -20.05
CA GLN A 60 2.16 1.60 -20.04
C GLN A 60 3.37 1.96 -20.90
N SER A 61 4.50 2.28 -20.28
CA SER A 61 5.79 2.39 -20.96
C SER A 61 6.57 1.10 -20.74
N GLY A 62 6.21 0.04 -21.47
CA GLY A 62 7.01 -1.18 -21.56
C GLY A 62 8.32 -0.86 -22.27
N ARG A 63 9.40 -0.58 -21.53
CA ARG A 63 10.74 -0.50 -22.12
C ARG A 63 11.20 -1.92 -22.46
N LEU A 64 11.21 -2.24 -23.75
CA LEU A 64 11.86 -3.42 -24.32
C LEU A 64 13.34 -3.40 -23.93
N PHE A 65 13.77 -4.37 -23.13
CA PHE A 65 15.20 -4.65 -22.94
C PHE A 65 15.74 -5.26 -24.25
N GLN A 66 16.70 -4.56 -24.89
CA GLN A 66 17.54 -5.12 -25.94
C GLN A 66 18.76 -5.78 -25.29
N PRO A 67 19.06 -7.07 -25.55
CA PRO A 67 20.32 -7.67 -25.14
C PRO A 67 21.46 -7.19 -26.05
N TYR A 68 22.57 -6.77 -25.45
CA TYR A 68 23.84 -6.58 -26.16
C TYR A 68 24.38 -7.95 -26.59
N ARG A 69 24.81 -8.04 -27.86
CA ARG A 69 25.65 -9.13 -28.38
C ARG A 69 27.07 -8.99 -27.87
#